data_AF-A0A7X7D306-F1
#
_entry.id   AF-A0A7X7D306-F1
#
_cell.length_a   1.000
_cell.length_b   1.000
_cell.length_c   1.000
_cell.angle_alpha   90.00
_cell.angle_beta   90.00
_cell.angle_gamma   90.00
#
_symmetry.space_group_name_H-M   'P 1'
#
loop_
_entity.id
_entity.type
_entity.pdbx_description
1 polymer ?
#
loop_
_entity_poly.entity_id
_entity_poly.type
_entity_poly.pdbx_seq_one_letter_code
_entity_poly.pdbx_strand_id
1 'polypeptide(L)'
;MADPDISTRQPGAGAARTVGELLREADLAARRMLADVDPATAPARVRSWAEVVETAAETWRAIPALGPHRVGVDADIDALHDVATGVHRLIVARGWPGAGAPDPHAEQVVANLSAVGDLVRSRHRHDDVVRPDAGGDLEAARTWIMHSVLAATHAVRRSLEQYELAMTSTRERTRLPAPTGERVHVRELIRRVDAAEGLAAGYLDLRWPATARGERLDPVHPTRLEAAIATWQTQAARALTSTPSVADLSLVVRTQLDGSVLAFAVAGSA
;
A
#
# COMPACT_ATOMS: atom_id res chain seq x y z
N MET A 1 -15.29 -53.94 -12.78
CA MET A 1 -14.12 -53.28 -13.37
C MET A 1 -14.41 -51.80 -13.29
N ALA A 2 -14.01 -51.19 -12.16
CA ALA A 2 -14.51 -49.89 -11.71
C ALA A 2 -13.42 -48.83 -11.82
N ASP A 3 -13.90 -47.65 -12.19
CA ASP A 3 -13.30 -46.33 -12.40
C ASP A 3 -12.21 -45.92 -11.39
N PRO A 4 -11.07 -45.33 -11.80
CA PRO A 4 -10.21 -44.60 -10.90
C PRO A 4 -10.64 -43.13 -10.85
N ASP A 5 -11.53 -42.86 -9.89
CA ASP A 5 -11.53 -41.71 -8.96
C ASP A 5 -10.72 -40.46 -9.40
N ILE A 6 -11.28 -39.68 -10.32
CA ILE A 6 -10.88 -38.29 -10.57
C ILE A 6 -11.67 -37.41 -9.60
N SER A 7 -11.35 -37.50 -8.31
CA SER A 7 -11.89 -36.57 -7.32
C SER A 7 -10.92 -35.40 -7.08
N THR A 8 -11.40 -34.23 -7.49
CA THR A 8 -11.23 -32.93 -6.82
C THR A 8 -9.85 -32.26 -6.80
N ARG A 9 -9.59 -31.43 -7.82
CA ARG A 9 -9.18 -30.03 -7.58
C ARG A 9 -9.99 -29.11 -8.47
N GLN A 10 -10.96 -28.46 -7.86
CA GLN A 10 -11.76 -27.41 -8.44
C GLN A 10 -10.85 -26.20 -8.74
N PRO A 11 -10.54 -25.86 -10.01
CA PRO A 11 -9.69 -24.73 -10.33
C PRO A 11 -10.56 -23.47 -10.34
N GLY A 12 -10.90 -22.96 -9.15
CA GLY A 12 -11.85 -21.85 -9.03
C GLY A 12 -11.73 -20.97 -7.79
N ALA A 13 -10.84 -21.29 -6.85
CA ALA A 13 -10.60 -20.46 -5.66
C ALA A 13 -9.10 -20.45 -5.33
N GLY A 14 -8.45 -19.29 -5.52
CA GLY A 14 -7.11 -19.03 -5.01
C GLY A 14 -5.95 -19.53 -5.88
N ALA A 15 -5.76 -18.95 -7.07
CA ALA A 15 -4.39 -18.84 -7.58
C ALA A 15 -3.60 -18.03 -6.54
N ALA A 16 -2.49 -18.58 -6.02
CA ALA A 16 -1.67 -17.89 -5.04
C ALA A 16 -1.23 -16.53 -5.62
N ARG A 17 -1.52 -15.44 -4.90
CA ARG A 17 -1.17 -14.08 -5.33
C ARG A 17 0.34 -13.98 -5.56
N THR A 18 0.74 -13.29 -6.63
CA THR A 18 2.15 -13.05 -6.92
C THR A 18 2.68 -11.89 -6.08
N VAL A 19 4.01 -11.76 -6.00
CA VAL A 19 4.67 -10.62 -5.34
C VAL A 19 4.21 -9.30 -5.98
N GLY A 20 4.24 -9.20 -7.31
CA GLY A 20 3.80 -8.01 -8.01
C GLY A 20 2.33 -7.66 -7.79
N GLU A 21 1.45 -8.65 -7.61
CA GLU A 21 0.03 -8.38 -7.30
C GLU A 21 -0.14 -7.82 -5.90
N LEU A 22 0.51 -8.40 -4.90
CA LEU A 22 0.48 -7.90 -3.52
C LEU A 22 1.08 -6.50 -3.42
N LEU A 23 2.16 -6.21 -4.15
CA LEU A 23 2.76 -4.87 -4.21
C LEU A 23 1.83 -3.83 -4.84
N ARG A 24 1.11 -4.19 -5.92
CA ARG A 24 0.09 -3.31 -6.52
C ARG A 24 -1.11 -3.11 -5.60
N GLU A 25 -1.49 -4.13 -4.84
CA GLU A 25 -2.56 -4.01 -3.84
C GLU A 25 -2.15 -3.15 -2.65
N ALA A 26 -0.89 -3.24 -2.19
CA ALA A 26 -0.32 -2.32 -1.20
C ALA A 26 -0.34 -0.88 -1.71
N ASP A 27 0.13 -0.64 -2.93
CA ASP A 27 0.12 0.69 -3.54
C ASP A 27 -1.30 1.25 -3.69
N LEU A 28 -2.25 0.43 -4.14
CA LEU A 28 -3.65 0.83 -4.24
C LEU A 28 -4.25 1.18 -2.87
N ALA A 29 -3.94 0.40 -1.83
CA ALA A 29 -4.38 0.69 -0.46
C ALA A 29 -3.77 2.02 0.04
N ALA A 30 -2.49 2.26 -0.22
CA ALA A 30 -1.83 3.53 0.12
C ALA A 30 -2.48 4.72 -0.58
N ARG A 31 -2.81 4.59 -1.88
CA ARG A 31 -3.53 5.64 -2.63
C ARG A 31 -4.97 5.85 -2.16
N ARG A 32 -5.66 4.81 -1.66
CA ARG A 32 -7.01 4.96 -1.09
C ARG A 32 -7.02 5.84 0.16
N MET A 33 -5.90 5.92 0.90
CA MET A 33 -5.76 6.92 1.98
C MET A 33 -5.91 8.36 1.46
N LEU A 34 -5.68 8.62 0.17
CA LEU A 34 -5.87 9.97 -0.41
C LEU A 34 -7.31 10.26 -0.83
N ALA A 35 -8.19 9.26 -0.91
CA ALA A 35 -9.57 9.46 -1.34
C ALA A 35 -10.36 10.32 -0.33
N ASP A 36 -10.16 10.04 0.97
CA ASP A 36 -10.86 10.73 2.07
C ASP A 36 -9.84 11.38 3.01
N VAL A 37 -9.29 12.54 2.63
CA VAL A 37 -8.41 13.33 3.50
C VAL A 37 -9.28 14.20 4.41
N ASP A 38 -9.54 13.70 5.62
CA ASP A 38 -10.33 14.39 6.65
C ASP A 38 -9.47 14.67 7.91
N PRO A 39 -9.58 15.86 8.55
CA PRO A 39 -8.92 16.14 9.83
C PRO A 39 -9.07 15.04 10.89
N ALA A 40 -10.26 14.44 11.02
CA ALA A 40 -10.55 13.42 12.02
C ALA A 40 -9.81 12.09 11.80
N THR A 41 -9.34 11.83 10.56
CA THR A 41 -8.55 10.64 10.23
C THR A 41 -7.06 10.78 10.57
N ALA A 42 -6.56 12.00 10.74
CA ALA A 42 -5.14 12.25 10.96
C ALA A 42 -4.55 11.46 12.14
N PRO A 43 -5.21 11.35 13.31
CA PRO A 43 -4.69 10.55 14.42
C PRO A 43 -4.49 9.08 14.08
N ALA A 44 -5.44 8.46 13.39
CA ALA A 44 -5.35 7.05 13.01
C ALA A 44 -4.20 6.81 12.03
N ARG A 45 -4.07 7.69 11.03
CA ARG A 45 -2.99 7.63 10.04
C ARG A 45 -1.61 7.82 10.65
N VAL A 46 -1.48 8.76 11.58
CA VAL A 46 -0.21 9.01 12.29
C VAL A 46 0.18 7.81 13.16
N ARG A 47 -0.78 7.13 13.81
CA ARG A 47 -0.49 5.89 14.55
C ARG A 47 0.08 4.81 13.64
N SER A 48 -0.55 4.59 12.48
CA SER A 48 -0.21 3.50 11.58
C SER A 48 1.00 3.78 10.67
N TRP A 49 1.36 5.04 10.47
CA TRP A 49 2.39 5.41 9.49
C TRP A 49 3.76 4.79 9.77
N ALA A 50 4.20 4.76 11.03
CA ALA A 50 5.49 4.18 11.38
C ALA A 50 5.54 2.67 11.05
N GLU A 51 4.45 1.94 11.31
CA GLU A 51 4.33 0.52 11.00
C GLU A 51 4.33 0.24 9.50
N VAL A 52 3.70 1.13 8.69
CA VAL A 52 3.77 1.06 7.22
C VAL A 52 5.23 1.16 6.75
N VAL A 53 5.99 2.13 7.26
CA VAL A 53 7.40 2.33 6.88
C VAL A 53 8.29 1.19 7.38
N GLU A 54 8.07 0.71 8.61
CA GLU A 54 8.78 -0.42 9.18
C GLU A 54 8.55 -1.70 8.38
N THR A 55 7.30 -2.05 8.10
CA THR A 55 6.94 -3.21 7.29
C THR A 55 7.49 -3.10 5.88
N ALA A 56 7.46 -1.89 5.28
CA ALA A 56 8.08 -1.64 3.99
C ALA A 56 9.60 -1.88 4.02
N ALA A 57 10.29 -1.44 5.07
CA ALA A 57 11.72 -1.66 5.24
C ALA A 57 12.06 -3.14 5.44
N GLU A 58 11.28 -3.87 6.24
CA GLU A 58 11.43 -5.32 6.39
C GLU A 58 11.22 -6.06 5.06
N THR A 59 10.17 -5.68 4.33
CA THR A 59 9.83 -6.27 3.03
C THR A 59 10.91 -5.96 2.00
N TRP A 60 11.44 -4.73 1.98
CA TRP A 60 12.54 -4.32 1.11
C TRP A 60 13.79 -5.17 1.36
N ARG A 61 14.17 -5.35 2.62
CA ARG A 61 15.35 -6.15 3.00
C ARG A 61 15.16 -7.65 2.74
N ALA A 62 13.91 -8.10 2.64
CA ALA A 62 13.61 -9.46 2.20
C ALA A 62 13.83 -9.66 0.69
N ILE A 63 13.71 -8.61 -0.14
CA ILE A 63 13.95 -8.69 -1.58
C ILE A 63 15.44 -8.98 -1.84
N PRO A 64 15.78 -10.03 -2.62
CA PRO A 64 17.17 -10.32 -2.96
C PRO A 64 17.87 -9.15 -3.67
N ALA A 65 19.18 -9.04 -3.49
CA ALA A 65 20.03 -8.08 -4.20
C ALA A 65 20.93 -8.82 -5.18
N LEU A 66 21.19 -8.22 -6.35
CA LEU A 66 22.16 -8.75 -7.31
C LEU A 66 23.59 -8.36 -6.89
N GLY A 67 24.47 -9.35 -6.80
CA GLY A 67 25.89 -9.16 -6.54
C GLY A 67 26.26 -8.93 -5.06
N PRO A 68 27.57 -8.85 -4.75
CA PRO A 68 28.08 -8.81 -3.37
C PRO A 68 27.81 -7.49 -2.62
N HIS A 69 27.16 -6.51 -3.25
CA HIS A 69 26.94 -5.18 -2.67
C HIS A 69 25.48 -4.99 -2.25
N ARG A 70 25.09 -5.57 -1.11
CA ARG A 70 23.90 -5.11 -0.36
C ARG A 70 24.10 -3.70 0.19
N VAL A 71 25.36 -3.34 0.45
CA VAL A 71 25.76 -2.05 1.01
C VAL A 71 25.42 -0.94 0.00
N GLY A 72 24.36 -0.18 0.31
CA GLY A 72 23.86 0.94 -0.49
C GLY A 72 22.46 0.73 -1.06
N VAL A 73 22.02 -0.52 -1.27
CA VAL A 73 20.65 -0.81 -1.76
C VAL A 73 19.59 -0.47 -0.69
N ASP A 74 19.95 -0.61 0.58
CA ASP A 74 19.03 -0.38 1.69
C ASP A 74 19.10 1.07 2.23
N ALA A 75 20.05 1.89 1.77
CA ALA A 75 20.29 3.21 2.34
C ALA A 75 19.07 4.15 2.27
N ASP A 76 18.33 4.12 1.16
CA ASP A 76 17.14 4.96 0.98
C ASP A 76 15.99 4.55 1.91
N ILE A 77 15.77 3.24 2.08
CA ILE A 77 14.71 2.73 2.96
C ILE A 77 15.10 2.81 4.44
N ASP A 78 16.38 2.68 4.75
CA ASP A 78 16.92 2.85 6.11
C ASP A 78 16.78 4.31 6.56
N ALA A 79 17.08 5.28 5.70
CA ALA A 79 16.87 6.70 6.00
C ALA A 79 15.40 7.01 6.31
N LEU A 80 14.45 6.43 5.55
CA LEU A 80 13.03 6.54 5.82
C LEU A 80 12.63 5.89 7.15
N HIS A 81 13.16 4.69 7.42
CA HIS A 81 12.89 3.96 8.65
C HIS A 81 13.40 4.70 9.89
N ASP A 82 14.54 5.39 9.79
CA ASP A 82 15.08 6.24 10.85
C ASP A 82 14.14 7.41 11.16
N VAL A 83 13.59 8.07 10.14
CA VAL A 83 12.60 9.15 10.32
C VAL A 83 11.34 8.61 10.98
N ALA A 84 10.82 7.47 10.52
CA ALA A 84 9.64 6.81 11.09
C ALA A 84 9.85 6.45 12.57
N THR A 85 11.01 5.88 12.91
CA THR A 85 11.41 5.60 14.29
C THR A 85 11.47 6.88 15.13
N GLY A 86 12.02 7.96 14.58
CA GLY A 86 12.07 9.26 15.24
C GLY A 86 10.68 9.85 15.50
N VAL A 87 9.74 9.70 14.57
CA VAL A 87 8.33 10.10 14.73
C VAL A 87 7.61 9.23 15.75
N HIS A 88 7.80 7.92 15.74
CA HIS A 88 7.23 7.02 16.74
C HIS A 88 7.67 7.42 18.16
N ARG A 89 8.97 7.67 18.36
CA ARG A 89 9.51 8.18 19.64
C ARG A 89 8.87 9.51 20.05
N LEU A 90 8.62 10.41 19.09
CA LEU A 90 7.95 11.69 19.35
C LEU A 90 6.50 11.47 19.79
N ILE A 91 5.76 10.58 19.13
CA ILE A 91 4.38 10.21 19.50
C ILE A 91 4.35 9.66 20.93
N VAL A 92 5.25 8.72 21.26
CA VAL A 92 5.34 8.15 22.61
C VAL A 92 5.65 9.22 23.65
N ALA A 93 6.62 10.10 23.37
CA ALA A 93 7.02 11.16 24.30
C ALA A 93 5.93 12.23 24.53
N ARG A 94 5.11 12.52 23.51
CA ARG A 94 4.07 13.56 23.57
C ARG A 94 2.67 13.03 23.87
N GLY A 95 2.45 11.72 23.77
CA GLY A 95 1.18 11.07 24.08
C GLY A 95 0.05 11.34 23.06
N TRP A 96 0.35 11.98 21.93
CA TRP A 96 -0.60 12.25 20.85
C TRP A 96 -0.10 11.64 19.54
N PRO A 97 -0.93 10.97 18.72
CA PRO A 97 -2.40 10.85 18.71
C PRO A 97 -3.09 10.01 19.80
N GLY A 98 -2.35 9.49 20.79
CA GLY A 98 -2.92 8.64 21.84
C GLY A 98 -3.37 7.28 21.31
N ALA A 99 -3.77 6.37 22.20
CA ALA A 99 -4.27 5.06 21.82
C ALA A 99 -5.60 5.17 21.05
N GLY A 100 -5.81 4.29 20.07
CA GLY A 100 -7.03 4.23 19.28
C GLY A 100 -6.88 3.30 18.09
N ALA A 101 -7.98 3.12 17.34
CA ALA A 101 -7.96 2.29 16.14
C ALA A 101 -6.94 2.83 15.10
N PRO A 102 -6.21 1.94 14.42
CA PRO A 102 -5.36 2.28 13.30
C PRO A 102 -6.18 2.71 12.07
N ASP A 103 -5.52 3.28 11.07
CA ASP A 103 -6.15 3.56 9.77
C ASP A 103 -6.32 2.25 8.97
N PRO A 104 -7.54 1.89 8.54
CA PRO A 104 -7.81 0.59 7.92
C PRO A 104 -7.12 0.42 6.56
N HIS A 105 -6.85 1.51 5.84
CA HIS A 105 -6.10 1.43 4.59
C HIS A 105 -4.62 1.23 4.87
N ALA A 106 -4.06 1.88 5.90
CA ALA A 106 -2.70 1.62 6.35
C ALA A 106 -2.51 0.17 6.83
N GLU A 107 -3.48 -0.41 7.55
CA GLU A 107 -3.45 -1.83 7.91
C GLU A 107 -3.40 -2.74 6.67
N GLN A 108 -4.17 -2.41 5.63
CA GLN A 108 -4.15 -3.17 4.38
C GLN A 108 -2.81 -3.05 3.65
N VAL A 109 -2.15 -1.88 3.70
CA VAL A 109 -0.79 -1.70 3.19
C VAL A 109 0.18 -2.62 3.93
N VAL A 110 0.16 -2.59 5.28
CA VAL A 110 0.99 -3.45 6.14
C VAL A 110 0.77 -4.92 5.81
N ALA A 111 -0.50 -5.39 5.81
CA ALA A 111 -0.83 -6.78 5.53
C ALA A 111 -0.32 -7.27 4.17
N ASN A 112 -0.45 -6.44 3.12
CA ASN A 112 0.02 -6.79 1.78
C ASN A 112 1.55 -6.82 1.70
N LEU A 113 2.24 -5.85 2.33
CA LEU A 113 3.71 -5.83 2.39
C LEU A 113 4.27 -7.02 3.18
N SER A 114 3.71 -7.32 4.36
CA SER A 114 4.08 -8.51 5.13
C SER A 114 3.91 -9.79 4.31
N ALA A 115 2.79 -9.93 3.59
CA ALA A 115 2.56 -11.07 2.70
C ALA A 115 3.59 -11.17 1.57
N VAL A 116 4.08 -10.04 1.04
CA VAL A 116 5.20 -10.02 0.08
C VAL A 116 6.46 -10.56 0.75
N GLY A 117 6.82 -10.03 1.93
CA GLY A 117 8.00 -10.46 2.66
C GLY A 117 8.00 -11.96 2.96
N ASP A 118 6.86 -12.50 3.39
CA ASP A 118 6.68 -13.92 3.64
C ASP A 118 6.79 -14.75 2.36
N LEU A 119 6.18 -14.28 1.27
CA LEU A 119 6.24 -14.98 -0.02
C LEU A 119 7.67 -15.02 -0.56
N VAL A 120 8.41 -13.92 -0.46
CA VAL A 120 9.82 -13.87 -0.86
C VAL A 120 10.67 -14.80 0.00
N ARG A 121 10.55 -14.73 1.34
CA ARG A 121 11.29 -15.59 2.28
C ARG A 121 10.97 -17.08 2.11
N SER A 122 9.73 -17.41 1.73
CA SER A 122 9.33 -18.80 1.48
C SER A 122 9.94 -19.39 0.20
N ARG A 123 10.30 -18.54 -0.78
CA ARG A 123 10.77 -18.94 -2.11
C ARG A 123 12.27 -18.73 -2.32
N HIS A 124 12.88 -17.83 -1.56
CA HIS A 124 14.30 -17.51 -1.65
C HIS A 124 14.93 -17.47 -0.25
N ARG A 125 15.99 -18.24 -0.07
CA ARG A 125 16.90 -18.11 1.07
C ARG A 125 17.93 -17.02 0.80
N HIS A 126 18.52 -16.53 1.87
CA HIS A 126 19.50 -15.44 1.83
C HIS A 126 20.72 -15.75 0.94
N ASP A 127 21.13 -17.02 0.89
CA ASP A 127 22.28 -17.51 0.12
C ASP A 127 21.91 -17.98 -1.30
N ASP A 128 20.64 -17.87 -1.70
CA ASP A 128 20.21 -18.34 -3.02
C ASP A 128 20.78 -17.42 -4.12
N VAL A 129 21.33 -18.06 -5.16
CA VAL A 129 21.83 -17.34 -6.34
C VAL A 129 20.65 -16.78 -7.13
N VAL A 130 20.52 -15.46 -7.11
CA VAL A 130 19.54 -14.72 -7.91
C VAL A 130 19.87 -14.89 -9.39
N ARG A 131 18.86 -15.18 -10.21
CA ARG A 131 19.04 -15.29 -11.67
C ARG A 131 19.51 -13.96 -12.26
N PRO A 132 20.48 -13.95 -13.19
CA PRO A 132 21.02 -12.72 -13.77
C PRO A 132 19.97 -11.82 -14.47
N ASP A 133 18.88 -12.40 -14.95
CA ASP A 133 17.79 -11.71 -15.63
C ASP A 133 16.70 -11.17 -14.69
N ALA A 134 16.78 -11.45 -13.38
CA ALA A 134 15.80 -11.01 -12.39
C ALA A 134 15.95 -9.53 -11.97
N GLY A 135 16.96 -8.81 -12.48
CA GLY A 135 17.24 -7.43 -12.07
C GLY A 135 16.05 -6.48 -12.27
N GLY A 136 15.31 -6.64 -13.37
CA GLY A 136 14.10 -5.85 -13.64
C GLY A 136 13.00 -6.09 -12.60
N ASP A 137 12.78 -7.34 -12.19
CA ASP A 137 11.79 -7.71 -11.18
C ASP A 137 12.13 -7.12 -9.81
N LEU A 138 13.40 -7.20 -9.42
CA LEU A 138 13.87 -6.71 -8.13
C LEU A 138 13.78 -5.18 -8.03
N GLU A 139 14.18 -4.46 -9.08
CA GLU A 139 14.07 -2.99 -9.11
C GLU A 139 12.61 -2.54 -9.23
N ALA A 140 11.78 -3.27 -9.98
CA ALA A 140 10.35 -3.01 -10.02
C ALA A 140 9.71 -3.18 -8.64
N ALA A 141 10.05 -4.26 -7.93
CA ALA A 141 9.53 -4.53 -6.60
C ALA A 141 9.90 -3.43 -5.59
N ARG A 142 11.17 -3.00 -5.57
CA ARG A 142 11.63 -1.87 -4.74
C ARG A 142 10.93 -0.57 -5.09
N THR A 143 10.75 -0.30 -6.39
CA THR A 143 10.03 0.89 -6.87
C THR A 143 8.56 0.89 -6.41
N TRP A 144 7.88 -0.26 -6.43
CA TRP A 144 6.51 -0.37 -5.91
C TRP A 144 6.42 -0.20 -4.39
N ILE A 145 7.36 -0.76 -3.63
CA ILE A 145 7.43 -0.53 -2.17
C ILE A 145 7.58 0.96 -1.89
N MET A 146 8.56 1.61 -2.53
CA MET A 146 8.82 3.03 -2.29
C MET A 146 7.63 3.92 -2.70
N HIS A 147 6.98 3.61 -3.82
CA HIS A 147 5.78 4.34 -4.24
C HIS A 147 4.60 4.17 -3.26
N SER A 148 4.42 2.96 -2.71
CA SER A 148 3.42 2.72 -1.67
C SER A 148 3.71 3.55 -0.41
N VAL A 149 4.98 3.58 0.02
CA VAL A 149 5.42 4.42 1.15
C VAL A 149 5.21 5.90 0.85
N LEU A 150 5.56 6.37 -0.34
CA LEU A 150 5.35 7.77 -0.76
C LEU A 150 3.87 8.14 -0.68
N ALA A 151 2.98 7.33 -1.25
CA ALA A 151 1.54 7.60 -1.27
C ALA A 151 0.94 7.64 0.16
N ALA A 152 1.30 6.68 1.01
CA ALA A 152 0.85 6.65 2.41
C ALA A 152 1.39 7.85 3.21
N THR A 153 2.66 8.19 3.02
CA THR A 153 3.31 9.34 3.67
C THR A 153 2.67 10.66 3.24
N HIS A 154 2.41 10.82 1.95
CA HIS A 154 1.69 11.97 1.41
C HIS A 154 0.29 12.09 2.03
N ALA A 155 -0.44 10.98 2.13
CA ALA A 155 -1.77 10.97 2.74
C ALA A 155 -1.74 11.38 4.22
N VAL A 156 -0.74 10.90 4.97
CA VAL A 156 -0.53 11.29 6.38
C VAL A 156 -0.23 12.78 6.50
N ARG A 157 0.68 13.31 5.68
CA ARG A 157 1.00 14.75 5.68
C ARG A 157 -0.24 15.58 5.37
N ARG A 158 -0.99 15.24 4.32
CA ARG A 158 -2.21 15.95 3.93
C ARG A 158 -3.26 15.92 5.05
N SER A 159 -3.45 14.79 5.73
CA SER A 159 -4.34 14.70 6.89
C SER A 159 -3.86 15.56 8.06
N LEU A 160 -2.56 15.58 8.35
CA LEU A 160 -1.98 16.43 9.40
C LEU A 160 -2.15 17.93 9.08
N GLU A 161 -1.98 18.34 7.83
CA GLU A 161 -2.22 19.72 7.39
C GLU A 161 -3.69 20.11 7.55
N GLN A 162 -4.62 19.24 7.16
CA GLN A 162 -6.06 19.47 7.40
C GLN A 162 -6.39 19.54 8.90
N TYR A 163 -5.78 18.67 9.71
CA TYR A 163 -5.90 18.72 11.17
C TYR A 163 -5.35 20.03 11.74
N GLU A 164 -4.21 20.53 11.24
CA GLU A 164 -3.67 21.82 11.65
C GLU A 164 -4.61 22.99 11.33
N LEU A 165 -5.16 23.01 10.11
CA LEU A 165 -6.14 23.99 9.69
C LEU A 165 -7.40 23.93 10.57
N ALA A 166 -7.93 22.73 10.83
CA ALA A 166 -9.10 22.53 11.68
C ALA A 166 -8.90 23.05 13.11
N MET A 167 -7.69 22.96 13.67
CA MET A 167 -7.39 23.50 15.01
C MET A 167 -7.53 25.03 15.10
N THR A 168 -7.46 25.75 13.98
CA THR A 168 -7.60 27.22 13.94
C THR A 168 -9.05 27.70 13.91
N SER A 169 -9.98 26.84 13.50
CA SER A 169 -11.41 27.15 13.43
C SER A 169 -12.13 26.60 14.66
N THR A 170 -12.81 27.45 15.43
CA THR A 170 -13.60 27.02 16.60
C THR A 170 -14.63 25.95 16.23
N ARG A 171 -15.25 26.06 15.05
CA ARG A 171 -16.25 25.10 14.57
C ARG A 171 -15.62 23.76 14.23
N GLU A 172 -14.57 23.75 13.42
CA GLU A 172 -13.93 22.49 12.98
C GLU A 172 -13.19 21.81 14.14
N ARG A 173 -12.64 22.58 15.08
CA ARG A 173 -11.98 22.05 16.28
C ARG A 173 -12.89 21.16 17.12
N THR A 174 -14.19 21.44 17.19
CA THR A 174 -15.16 20.58 17.91
C THR A 174 -15.38 19.22 17.27
N ARG A 175 -15.02 19.05 16.00
CA ARG A 175 -15.11 17.77 15.26
C ARG A 175 -13.85 16.94 15.37
N LEU A 176 -12.77 17.51 15.92
CA LEU A 176 -11.53 16.77 16.08
C LEU A 176 -11.67 15.73 17.19
N PRO A 177 -11.16 14.50 16.96
CA PRO A 177 -11.16 13.47 17.98
C PRO A 177 -10.30 13.89 19.19
N ALA A 178 -10.77 13.51 20.37
CA ALA A 178 -10.02 13.67 21.61
C ALA A 178 -9.02 12.50 21.80
N PRO A 179 -7.85 12.72 22.42
CA PRO A 179 -7.33 14.02 22.85
C PRO A 179 -6.87 14.87 21.65
N THR A 180 -7.14 16.17 21.69
CA THR A 180 -6.64 17.11 20.65
C THR A 180 -5.16 17.38 20.88
N GLY A 181 -4.32 17.11 19.88
CA GLY A 181 -2.89 17.38 19.93
C GLY A 181 -2.57 18.86 20.00
N GLU A 182 -1.42 19.20 20.58
CA GLU A 182 -0.91 20.57 20.56
C GLU A 182 -0.44 20.96 19.16
N ARG A 183 -0.80 22.17 18.72
CA ARG A 183 -0.46 22.65 17.36
C ARG A 183 1.04 22.69 17.07
N VAL A 184 1.88 22.95 18.08
CA VAL A 184 3.33 22.90 17.94
C VAL A 184 3.81 21.47 17.61
N HIS A 185 3.26 20.46 18.29
CA HIS A 185 3.59 19.06 18.04
C HIS A 185 3.08 18.57 16.68
N VAL A 186 1.88 18.99 16.26
CA VAL A 186 1.35 18.68 14.92
C VAL A 186 2.25 19.24 13.83
N ARG A 187 2.69 20.50 13.96
CA ARG A 187 3.64 21.10 13.00
C ARG A 187 4.98 20.38 12.96
N GLU A 188 5.48 19.93 14.11
CA GLU A 188 6.68 19.10 14.16
C GLU A 188 6.50 17.78 13.41
N LEU A 189 5.35 17.11 13.59
CA LEU A 189 5.03 15.90 12.85
C LEU A 189 4.96 16.16 11.34
N ILE A 190 4.28 17.24 10.90
CA ILE A 190 4.24 17.65 9.49
C ILE A 190 5.65 17.76 8.91
N ARG A 191 6.56 18.48 9.59
CA ARG A 191 7.95 18.64 9.11
C ARG A 191 8.70 17.33 8.98
N ARG A 192 8.51 16.38 9.90
CA ARG A 192 9.18 15.08 9.84
C ARG A 192 8.61 14.18 8.75
N VAL A 193 7.29 14.15 8.61
CA VAL A 193 6.62 13.41 7.54
C VAL A 193 6.97 13.99 6.18
N ASP A 194 7.08 15.31 6.05
CA ASP A 194 7.53 16.00 4.83
C ASP A 194 8.97 15.62 4.45
N ALA A 195 9.88 15.54 5.43
CA ALA A 195 11.24 15.05 5.20
C ALA A 195 11.25 13.59 4.68
N ALA A 196 10.41 12.72 5.25
CA ALA A 196 10.25 11.35 4.75
C ALA A 196 9.66 11.32 3.33
N GLU A 197 8.66 12.15 3.04
CA GLU A 197 8.09 12.27 1.69
C GLU A 197 9.16 12.68 0.67
N GLY A 198 10.02 13.64 1.03
CA GLY A 198 11.14 14.06 0.21
C GLY A 198 12.15 12.94 -0.08
N LEU A 199 12.46 12.10 0.91
CA LEU A 199 13.33 10.92 0.73
C LEU A 199 12.72 9.92 -0.26
N ALA A 200 11.44 9.57 -0.07
CA ALA A 200 10.74 8.63 -0.95
C ALA A 200 10.58 9.18 -2.37
N ALA A 201 10.27 10.48 -2.51
CA ALA A 201 10.18 11.16 -3.80
C ALA A 201 11.53 11.22 -4.51
N GLY A 202 12.62 11.50 -3.77
CA GLY A 202 13.97 11.51 -4.30
C GLY A 202 14.41 10.15 -4.85
N TYR A 203 14.07 9.05 -4.17
CA TYR A 203 14.33 7.71 -4.71
C TYR A 203 13.57 7.46 -6.03
N LEU A 204 12.31 7.87 -6.09
CA LEU A 204 11.43 7.62 -7.24
C LEU A 204 11.70 8.54 -8.43
N ASP A 205 12.46 9.61 -8.24
CA ASP A 205 12.87 10.50 -9.33
C ASP A 205 13.58 9.70 -10.43
N LEU A 206 13.16 9.92 -11.68
CA LEU A 206 13.59 9.19 -12.88
C LEU A 206 13.31 7.67 -12.90
N ARG A 207 12.89 7.04 -11.79
CA ARG A 207 12.51 5.60 -11.73
C ARG A 207 11.03 5.38 -11.99
N TRP A 208 10.18 6.26 -11.49
CA TRP A 208 8.74 6.12 -11.62
C TRP A 208 8.22 6.75 -12.93
N PRO A 209 7.29 6.11 -13.66
CA PRO A 209 6.75 4.75 -13.48
C PRO A 209 7.52 3.68 -14.29
N ALA A 210 8.60 4.05 -14.98
CA ALA A 210 9.27 3.19 -15.96
C ALA A 210 9.84 1.92 -15.31
N THR A 211 10.60 2.05 -14.22
CA THR A 211 11.22 0.93 -13.50
C THR A 211 10.18 0.01 -12.87
N ALA A 212 9.06 0.56 -12.39
CA ALA A 212 7.94 -0.23 -11.83
C ALA A 212 7.28 -1.17 -12.85
N ARG A 213 7.44 -0.91 -14.16
CA ARG A 213 6.95 -1.76 -15.25
C ARG A 213 7.99 -2.77 -15.77
N GLY A 214 9.17 -2.80 -15.16
CA GLY A 214 10.23 -3.74 -15.52
C GLY A 214 9.98 -5.18 -15.10
N GLU A 215 8.91 -5.45 -14.33
CA GLU A 215 8.54 -6.79 -13.90
C GLU A 215 8.17 -7.69 -15.09
N ARG A 216 8.75 -8.89 -15.11
CA ARG A 216 8.39 -9.97 -16.03
C ARG A 216 7.00 -10.49 -15.67
N LEU A 217 6.05 -10.26 -16.56
CA LEU A 217 4.69 -10.75 -16.41
C LEU A 217 4.59 -12.19 -16.92
N ASP A 218 4.10 -13.09 -16.06
CA ASP A 218 3.70 -14.43 -16.48
C ASP A 218 2.36 -14.37 -17.26
N PRO A 219 2.12 -15.31 -18.19
CA PRO A 219 0.85 -15.41 -18.88
C PRO A 219 -0.32 -15.54 -17.89
N VAL A 220 -1.33 -14.69 -18.04
CA VAL A 220 -2.49 -14.68 -17.16
C VAL A 220 -3.37 -15.90 -17.44
N HIS A 221 -3.73 -16.65 -16.40
CA HIS A 221 -4.69 -17.75 -16.54
C HIS A 221 -6.05 -17.22 -17.05
N PRO A 222 -6.69 -17.90 -18.02
CA PRO A 222 -7.89 -17.38 -18.68
C PRO A 222 -9.08 -17.13 -17.74
N THR A 223 -9.22 -17.94 -16.69
CA THR A 223 -10.31 -17.82 -15.70
C THR A 223 -10.07 -16.73 -14.65
N ARG A 224 -8.88 -16.11 -14.63
CA ARG A 224 -8.52 -15.12 -13.61
C ARG A 224 -9.36 -13.86 -13.69
N LEU A 225 -9.68 -13.41 -14.90
CA LEU A 225 -10.53 -12.25 -15.12
C LEU A 225 -11.96 -12.50 -14.65
N GLU A 226 -12.54 -13.64 -15.00
CA GLU A 226 -13.89 -14.03 -14.58
C GLU A 226 -14.01 -14.10 -13.04
N ALA A 227 -13.04 -14.74 -12.39
CA ALA A 227 -12.98 -14.82 -10.94
C ALA A 227 -12.80 -13.44 -10.28
N ALA A 228 -11.99 -12.56 -10.86
CA ALA A 228 -11.80 -11.20 -10.38
C ALA A 228 -13.08 -10.36 -10.52
N ILE A 229 -13.80 -10.49 -11.64
CA ILE A 229 -15.09 -9.82 -11.85
C ILE A 229 -16.13 -10.30 -10.83
N ALA A 230 -16.25 -11.61 -10.61
CA ALA A 230 -17.18 -12.16 -9.63
C ALA A 230 -16.88 -11.69 -8.19
N THR A 231 -15.58 -11.63 -7.85
CA THR A 231 -15.13 -11.11 -6.56
C THR A 231 -15.44 -9.63 -6.41
N TRP A 232 -15.15 -8.83 -7.45
CA TRP A 232 -15.47 -7.41 -7.48
C TRP A 232 -16.97 -7.16 -7.35
N GLN A 233 -17.81 -7.88 -8.08
CA GLN A 233 -19.27 -7.76 -8.00
C GLN A 233 -19.78 -8.04 -6.58
N THR A 234 -19.23 -9.06 -5.92
CA THR A 234 -19.57 -9.39 -4.54
C THR A 234 -19.16 -8.28 -3.57
N GLN A 235 -17.94 -7.75 -3.72
CA GLN A 235 -17.44 -6.65 -2.88
C GLN A 235 -18.22 -5.36 -3.10
N ALA A 236 -18.55 -5.02 -4.36
CA ALA A 236 -19.37 -3.87 -4.71
C ALA A 236 -20.77 -3.97 -4.09
N ALA A 237 -21.42 -5.14 -4.20
CA ALA A 237 -22.73 -5.36 -3.59
C ALA A 237 -22.69 -5.21 -2.06
N ARG A 238 -21.63 -5.70 -1.39
CA ARG A 238 -21.44 -5.53 0.06
C ARG A 238 -21.25 -4.07 0.43
N ALA A 239 -20.36 -3.36 -0.24
CA ALA A 239 -20.10 -1.93 0.02
C ALA A 239 -21.36 -1.08 -0.14
N LEU A 240 -22.15 -1.33 -1.20
CA LEU A 240 -23.41 -0.61 -1.45
C LEU A 240 -24.51 -0.90 -0.43
N THR A 241 -24.45 -2.04 0.26
CA THR A 241 -25.46 -2.45 1.26
C THR A 241 -25.07 -2.11 2.69
N SER A 242 -23.80 -1.79 2.95
CA SER A 242 -23.25 -1.48 4.28
C SER A 242 -23.01 0.02 4.52
N THR A 243 -23.99 0.89 4.21
CA THR A 243 -23.86 2.36 4.33
C THR A 243 -22.70 2.93 3.49
N PRO A 244 -22.85 2.98 2.15
CA PRO A 244 -21.77 3.37 1.26
C PRO A 244 -21.36 4.84 1.42
N SER A 245 -20.07 5.13 1.37
CA SER A 245 -19.54 6.49 1.26
C SER A 245 -19.65 7.01 -0.19
N VAL A 246 -19.45 8.31 -0.39
CA VAL A 246 -19.38 8.92 -1.74
C VAL A 246 -18.18 8.35 -2.53
N ALA A 247 -17.06 8.08 -1.84
CA ALA A 247 -15.90 7.44 -2.43
C ALA A 247 -16.24 6.03 -2.94
N ASP A 248 -16.96 5.23 -2.14
CA ASP A 248 -17.41 3.89 -2.52
C ASP A 248 -18.29 3.93 -3.77
N LEU A 249 -19.28 4.83 -3.81
CA LEU A 249 -20.17 5.01 -4.96
C LEU A 249 -19.39 5.39 -6.22
N SER A 250 -18.47 6.34 -6.11
CA SER A 250 -17.66 6.81 -7.24
C SER A 250 -16.75 5.72 -7.80
N LEU A 251 -16.16 4.90 -6.92
CA LEU A 251 -15.27 3.81 -7.29
C LEU A 251 -16.04 2.69 -7.99
N VAL A 252 -17.22 2.34 -7.47
CA VAL A 252 -18.08 1.31 -8.09
C VAL A 252 -18.50 1.75 -9.48
N VAL A 253 -19.07 2.95 -9.64
CA VAL A 253 -19.51 3.46 -10.94
C VAL A 253 -18.37 3.52 -11.95
N ARG A 254 -17.21 4.04 -11.54
CA ARG A 254 -16.04 4.14 -12.43
C ARG A 254 -15.55 2.77 -12.88
N THR A 255 -15.44 1.81 -11.96
CA THR A 255 -15.00 0.45 -12.31
C THR A 255 -15.99 -0.24 -13.25
N GLN A 256 -17.29 0.03 -13.09
CA GLN A 256 -18.35 -0.53 -13.91
C GLN A 256 -18.36 0.06 -15.33
N LEU A 257 -18.00 1.34 -15.47
CA LEU A 257 -17.78 2.01 -16.77
C LEU A 257 -16.51 1.49 -17.46
N ASP A 258 -15.40 1.38 -16.75
CA ASP A 258 -14.14 0.86 -17.30
C ASP A 258 -14.28 -0.61 -17.73
N GLY A 259 -15.00 -1.40 -16.94
CA GLY A 259 -15.31 -2.80 -17.26
C GLY A 259 -16.21 -2.97 -18.50
N SER A 260 -17.18 -2.08 -18.70
CA SER A 260 -18.03 -2.14 -19.90
C SER A 260 -17.26 -1.74 -21.16
N VAL A 261 -16.34 -0.77 -21.08
CA VAL A 261 -15.44 -0.40 -22.21
C VAL A 261 -14.54 -1.58 -22.63
N LEU A 262 -13.98 -2.32 -21.67
CA LEU A 262 -13.16 -3.51 -21.95
C LEU A 262 -13.96 -4.62 -22.62
N ALA A 263 -15.21 -4.85 -22.20
CA ALA A 263 -16.09 -5.83 -22.83
C ALA A 263 -16.40 -5.47 -24.30
N PHE A 264 -16.57 -4.18 -24.63
CA PHE A 264 -16.75 -3.72 -26.01
C PHE A 264 -15.49 -3.89 -26.87
N ALA A 265 -14.29 -3.67 -26.32
CA ALA A 265 -13.03 -3.84 -27.05
C ALA A 265 -12.72 -5.32 -27.39
N VAL A 266 -13.05 -6.23 -26.47
CA VAL A 266 -12.89 -7.68 -26.69
C VAL A 266 -13.96 -8.22 -27.66
N ALA A 267 -15.19 -7.71 -27.60
CA ALA A 267 -16.25 -8.11 -28.54
C ALA A 267 -16.05 -7.53 -29.96
N GLY A 268 -15.38 -6.39 -30.10
CA GLY A 268 -15.08 -5.76 -31.40
C GLY A 268 -13.82 -6.28 -32.11
N SER A 269 -13.09 -7.23 -31.51
CA SER A 269 -11.88 -7.85 -32.07
C SER A 269 -12.05 -9.32 -32.47
N ALA A 270 -13.28 -9.84 -32.39
CA ALA A 270 -13.70 -11.15 -32.90
C ALA A 270 -14.47 -11.00 -34.22
#